data_AF-A0A6A6GGT9-F1
#
_entry.id   AF-A0A6A6GGT9-F1
#
_cell.length_a   1.000
_cell.length_b   1.000
_cell.length_c   1.000
_cell.angle_alpha   90.00
_cell.angle_beta   90.00
_cell.angle_gamma   90.00
#
_symmetry.space_group_name_H-M   'P 1'
#
loop_
_entity.id
_entity.type
_entity.pdbx_description
1 polymer ?
#
loop_
_entity_poly.entity_id
_entity_poly.type
_entity_poly.pdbx_seq_one_letter_code
_entity_poly.pdbx_strand_id
1 'polypeptide(L)'
;MTTVGDIDFTRRNKKPRPLSEPEKERLEEFIESIHYSSRYSDDHYEYRHVQLPKQMLKAIPKDYFDGARGTLKLLWEEEWRALGITQSLGWEHYEVHEPEPHILLFKRPIGYQPPAH
;
A
#
# COMPACT_ATOMS: atom_id res chain seq x y z
N MET A 1 9.43 6.46 22.59
CA MET A 1 7.98 6.30 22.76
C MET A 1 7.39 6.38 21.37
N THR A 2 7.13 5.24 20.74
CA THR A 2 6.50 5.21 19.42
C THR A 2 5.00 5.16 19.67
N THR A 3 4.31 6.24 19.34
CA THR A 3 2.85 6.34 19.46
C THR A 3 2.21 5.27 18.58
N VAL A 4 1.35 4.44 19.16
CA VAL A 4 0.50 3.49 18.42
C VAL A 4 -0.38 4.34 17.51
N GLY A 5 -0.05 4.40 16.22
CA GLY A 5 -0.79 5.22 15.25
C GLY A 5 0.08 6.03 14.29
N ASP A 6 1.38 6.19 14.52
CA ASP A 6 2.25 6.90 13.56
C ASP A 6 2.80 5.95 12.48
N ILE A 7 2.74 6.39 11.22
CA ILE A 7 3.31 5.67 10.10
C ILE A 7 4.83 5.66 10.26
N ASP A 8 5.45 4.47 10.27
CA ASP A 8 6.90 4.36 10.31
C ASP A 8 7.51 4.71 8.94
N PHE A 9 7.76 5.99 8.72
CA PHE A 9 8.36 6.50 7.48
C PHE A 9 9.74 5.91 7.18
N THR A 10 10.44 5.32 8.16
CA THR A 10 11.72 4.63 7.90
C THR A 10 11.54 3.39 7.04
N ARG A 11 10.31 2.85 6.98
CA ARG A 11 9.93 1.71 6.14
C ARG A 11 9.48 2.12 4.73
N ARG A 12 9.49 3.41 4.38
CA ARG A 12 9.18 3.92 3.03
C ARG A 12 10.46 4.18 2.22
N ASN A 13 10.31 4.26 0.90
CA ASN A 13 11.31 4.96 0.09
C ASN A 13 11.38 6.43 0.52
N LYS A 14 12.56 7.07 0.51
CA LYS A 14 12.72 8.48 0.91
C LYS A 14 11.88 9.44 0.07
N LYS A 15 11.59 9.06 -1.18
CA LYS A 15 10.71 9.74 -2.13
C LYS A 15 9.94 8.67 -2.91
N PRO A 16 8.75 8.98 -3.45
CA PRO A 16 8.03 8.07 -4.33
C PRO A 16 8.92 7.62 -5.49
N ARG A 17 9.02 6.31 -5.70
CA ARG A 17 9.73 5.73 -6.85
C ARG A 17 8.69 5.42 -7.93
N PRO A 18 8.68 6.11 -9.08
CA PRO A 18 7.75 5.78 -10.15
C PRO A 18 8.11 4.44 -10.80
N LEU A 19 7.10 3.75 -11.35
CA LEU A 19 7.31 2.61 -12.23
C LEU A 19 7.61 3.09 -13.66
N SER A 20 8.56 2.43 -14.32
CA SER A 20 8.76 2.52 -15.76
C SER A 20 7.61 1.84 -16.52
N GLU A 21 7.45 2.14 -17.81
CA GLU A 21 6.39 1.53 -18.64
C GLU A 21 6.47 -0.01 -18.67
N PRO A 22 7.64 -0.64 -18.88
CA PRO A 22 7.73 -2.11 -18.86
C PRO A 22 7.42 -2.73 -17.50
N GLU A 23 7.68 -2.00 -16.40
CA GLU A 23 7.31 -2.46 -15.06
C GLU A 23 5.80 -2.40 -14.84
N LYS A 24 5.11 -1.38 -15.39
CA LYS A 24 3.64 -1.29 -15.34
C LYS A 24 2.99 -2.39 -16.15
N GLU A 25 3.44 -2.61 -17.39
CA GLU A 25 2.92 -3.65 -18.28
C GLU A 25 2.96 -5.04 -17.63
N ARG A 26 4.05 -5.36 -16.91
CA ARG A 26 4.18 -6.62 -16.16
C ARG A 26 3.20 -6.78 -15.02
N LEU A 27 2.61 -5.69 -14.53
CA LEU A 27 1.64 -5.73 -13.43
C LEU A 27 0.20 -5.81 -13.94
N GLU A 28 -0.07 -5.42 -15.19
CA GLU A 28 -1.42 -5.30 -15.76
C GLU A 28 -2.24 -6.58 -15.60
N GLU A 29 -1.64 -7.75 -15.87
CA GLU A 29 -2.34 -9.04 -15.78
C GLU A 29 -2.86 -9.37 -14.37
N PHE A 30 -2.32 -8.73 -13.33
CA PHE A 30 -2.68 -9.00 -11.94
C PHE A 30 -3.73 -8.03 -11.39
N ILE A 31 -3.96 -6.88 -12.03
CA ILE A 31 -4.77 -5.78 -11.48
C ILE A 31 -6.19 -6.22 -11.17
N GLU A 32 -6.82 -6.97 -12.08
CA GLU A 32 -8.19 -7.46 -11.90
C GLU A 32 -8.33 -8.48 -10.76
N SER A 33 -7.22 -9.10 -10.35
CA SER A 33 -7.19 -10.10 -9.28
C SER A 33 -6.85 -9.50 -7.90
N ILE A 34 -6.65 -8.18 -7.80
CA ILE A 34 -6.44 -7.52 -6.51
C ILE A 34 -7.73 -7.55 -5.69
N HIS A 35 -7.66 -8.10 -4.48
CA HIS A 35 -8.81 -8.19 -3.57
C HIS A 35 -8.80 -7.05 -2.55
N TYR A 36 -9.99 -6.50 -2.28
CA TYR A 36 -10.19 -5.43 -1.32
C TYR A 36 -11.15 -5.88 -0.23
N SER A 37 -10.71 -5.88 1.03
CA SER A 37 -11.56 -6.26 2.16
C SER A 37 -12.73 -5.30 2.35
N SER A 38 -13.76 -5.72 3.10
CA SER A 38 -14.70 -4.76 3.70
C SER A 38 -13.97 -3.72 4.56
N ARG A 39 -14.57 -2.53 4.67
CA ARG A 39 -14.07 -1.46 5.54
C ARG A 39 -14.53 -1.69 6.97
N TYR A 40 -13.69 -1.36 7.93
CA TYR A 40 -13.97 -1.41 9.37
C TYR A 40 -13.39 -0.16 10.02
N SER A 41 -13.88 0.26 11.18
CA SER A 41 -13.49 1.54 11.78
C SER A 41 -13.37 1.44 13.30
N ASP A 42 -12.54 2.31 13.86
CA ASP A 42 -12.59 2.70 15.27
C ASP A 42 -13.13 4.13 15.39
N ASP A 43 -12.86 4.82 16.50
CA ASP A 43 -13.34 6.19 16.73
C ASP A 43 -12.60 7.27 15.90
N HIS A 44 -11.44 6.95 15.32
CA HIS A 44 -10.54 7.91 14.67
C HIS A 44 -10.29 7.60 13.20
N TYR A 45 -10.22 6.33 12.83
CA TYR A 45 -9.82 5.87 11.51
C TYR A 45 -10.79 4.84 10.93
N GLU A 46 -10.88 4.85 9.61
CA GLU A 46 -11.40 3.75 8.80
C GLU A 46 -10.23 2.95 8.23
N TYR A 47 -10.37 1.64 8.23
CA TYR A 47 -9.35 0.67 7.86
C TYR A 47 -9.85 -0.26 6.75
N ARG A 48 -8.90 -0.77 5.97
CA ARG A 48 -9.10 -1.94 5.11
C ARG A 48 -7.78 -2.61 4.85
N HIS A 49 -7.82 -3.84 4.36
CA HIS A 49 -6.64 -4.47 3.78
C HIS A 49 -6.86 -4.75 2.29
N VAL A 50 -5.75 -4.72 1.55
CA VAL A 50 -5.69 -5.08 0.13
C VAL A 50 -4.81 -6.30 0.01
N GLN A 51 -5.31 -7.33 -0.67
CA GLN A 51 -4.55 -8.55 -0.92
C GLN A 51 -4.15 -8.59 -2.39
N LEU A 52 -2.84 -8.57 -2.63
CA LEU A 52 -2.26 -8.75 -3.95
C LEU A 52 -2.24 -10.24 -4.30
N PRO A 53 -2.41 -10.62 -5.59
CA PRO A 53 -2.13 -11.96 -6.03
C PRO A 53 -0.69 -12.35 -5.66
N LYS A 54 -0.48 -13.53 -5.06
CA LYS A 54 0.87 -13.97 -4.64
C LYS A 54 1.89 -13.98 -5.79
N GLN A 55 1.44 -14.21 -7.03
CA GLN A 55 2.28 -14.17 -8.22
C GLN A 55 2.73 -12.75 -8.58
N MET A 56 1.88 -11.75 -8.33
CA MET A 56 2.18 -10.33 -8.55
C MET A 56 3.41 -9.88 -7.75
N LEU A 57 3.62 -10.42 -6.54
CA LEU A 57 4.80 -10.11 -5.73
C LEU A 57 6.12 -10.40 -6.48
N LYS A 58 6.13 -11.35 -7.42
CA LYS A 58 7.33 -11.65 -8.22
C LYS A 58 7.56 -10.65 -9.36
N ALA A 59 6.51 -9.95 -9.79
CA ALA A 59 6.56 -8.94 -10.84
C ALA A 59 6.87 -7.53 -10.30
N ILE A 60 6.61 -7.28 -9.01
CA ILE A 60 6.92 -6.00 -8.36
C ILE A 60 8.45 -5.76 -8.35
N PRO A 61 8.92 -4.55 -8.68
CA PRO A 61 10.36 -4.24 -8.65
C PRO A 61 10.98 -4.42 -7.25
N LYS A 62 12.21 -4.93 -7.21
CA LYS A 62 12.92 -5.22 -5.96
C LYS A 62 13.07 -4.01 -5.04
N ASP A 63 13.11 -2.80 -5.61
CA ASP A 63 13.23 -1.54 -4.85
C ASP A 63 12.01 -1.27 -3.94
N TYR A 64 10.87 -1.93 -4.19
CA TYR A 64 9.67 -1.85 -3.35
C TYR A 64 9.70 -2.83 -2.17
N PHE A 65 10.68 -3.73 -2.11
CA PHE A 65 10.80 -4.71 -1.03
C PHE A 65 11.75 -4.24 0.06
N ASP A 66 11.39 -4.56 1.30
CA ASP A 66 12.29 -4.49 2.45
C ASP A 66 13.09 -5.79 2.49
N GLY A 67 14.35 -5.73 2.04
CA GLY A 67 15.24 -6.88 1.97
C GLY A 67 15.55 -7.51 3.34
N ALA A 68 15.36 -6.80 4.45
CA ALA A 68 15.57 -7.35 5.79
C ALA A 68 14.35 -8.13 6.30
N ARG A 69 13.13 -7.74 5.86
CA ARG A 69 11.87 -8.32 6.36
C ARG A 69 11.20 -9.29 5.40
N GLY A 70 11.58 -9.28 4.12
CA GLY A 70 10.94 -10.10 3.09
C GLY A 70 9.51 -9.65 2.76
N THR A 71 9.15 -8.42 3.16
CA THR A 71 7.85 -7.79 2.88
C THR A 71 8.03 -6.67 1.86
N LEU A 72 6.91 -6.11 1.37
CA LEU A 72 6.96 -4.79 0.76
C LEU A 72 7.39 -3.74 1.80
N LYS A 73 8.00 -2.66 1.30
CA LYS A 73 8.10 -1.39 2.01
C LYS A 73 6.71 -0.80 2.21
N LEU A 74 6.59 0.14 3.14
CA LEU A 74 5.47 1.06 3.11
C LEU A 74 5.53 1.89 1.84
N LEU A 75 4.37 2.14 1.24
CA LEU A 75 4.27 2.73 -0.09
C LEU A 75 3.64 4.12 -0.02
N TRP A 76 4.17 5.04 -0.80
CA TRP A 76 3.52 6.33 -1.06
C TRP A 76 2.23 6.16 -1.86
N GLU A 77 1.38 7.18 -1.87
CA GLU A 77 0.13 7.14 -2.64
C GLU A 77 0.36 6.89 -4.13
N GLU A 78 1.33 7.57 -4.71
CA GLU A 78 1.68 7.39 -6.12
C GLU A 78 2.24 5.98 -6.39
N GLU A 79 2.95 5.39 -5.43
CA GLU A 79 3.54 4.07 -5.54
C GLU A 79 2.47 2.97 -5.52
N TRP A 80 1.58 2.95 -4.53
CA TRP A 80 0.55 1.90 -4.46
C TRP A 80 -0.49 2.06 -5.57
N ARG A 81 -0.81 3.29 -6.00
CA ARG A 81 -1.66 3.52 -7.17
C ARG A 81 -1.00 3.01 -8.45
N ALA A 82 0.31 3.21 -8.61
CA ALA A 82 1.04 2.70 -9.77
C ALA A 82 1.10 1.17 -9.83
N LEU A 83 0.98 0.47 -8.69
CA LEU A 83 0.81 -0.99 -8.66
C LEU A 83 -0.58 -1.46 -9.12
N GLY A 84 -1.52 -0.56 -9.43
CA GLY A 84 -2.88 -0.88 -9.84
C GLY A 84 -3.88 -0.97 -8.69
N ILE A 85 -3.46 -0.71 -7.44
CA ILE A 85 -4.37 -0.62 -6.31
C ILE A 85 -5.22 0.64 -6.47
N THR A 86 -6.55 0.47 -6.53
CA THR A 86 -7.50 1.55 -6.77
C THR A 86 -8.42 1.71 -5.57
N GLN A 87 -8.35 2.88 -4.94
CA GLN A 87 -9.16 3.25 -3.78
C GLN A 87 -9.54 4.74 -3.87
N SER A 88 -10.53 5.15 -3.07
CA SER A 88 -10.87 6.56 -2.88
C SER A 88 -9.70 7.38 -2.28
N LEU A 89 -9.85 8.70 -2.13
CA LEU A 89 -8.82 9.55 -1.55
C LEU A 89 -8.67 9.35 -0.04
N GLY A 90 -7.48 9.69 0.47
CA GLY A 90 -7.16 9.74 1.90
C GLY A 90 -6.65 8.44 2.52
N TRP A 91 -6.55 7.34 1.75
CA TRP A 91 -6.00 6.08 2.25
C TRP A 91 -4.47 6.11 2.31
N GLU A 92 -3.94 5.76 3.47
CA GLU A 92 -2.51 5.67 3.74
C GLU A 92 -2.11 4.21 4.00
N HIS A 93 -1.11 3.72 3.27
CA HIS A 93 -0.46 2.44 3.55
C HIS A 93 0.40 2.60 4.81
N TYR A 94 -0.06 2.04 5.93
CA TYR A 94 0.53 2.29 7.25
C TYR A 94 1.30 1.08 7.80
N GLU A 95 0.95 -0.13 7.37
CA GLU A 95 1.57 -1.36 7.86
C GLU A 95 1.51 -2.49 6.81
N VAL A 96 2.45 -3.43 6.89
CA VAL A 96 2.47 -4.66 6.08
C VAL A 96 2.36 -5.86 7.02
N HIS A 97 1.53 -6.83 6.65
CA HIS A 97 1.39 -8.05 7.42
C HIS A 97 2.58 -8.99 7.17
N GLU A 98 3.52 -9.09 8.11
CA GLU A 98 4.75 -9.88 7.92
C GLU A 98 4.53 -11.36 7.59
N PRO A 99 3.59 -12.09 8.23
CA PRO A 99 3.30 -13.48 7.87
C PRO A 99 2.78 -13.63 6.44
N GLU A 100 2.08 -12.61 5.92
CA GLU A 100 1.47 -12.64 4.60
C GLU A 100 1.83 -11.36 3.81
N PRO A 101 3.03 -11.29 3.18
CA PRO A 101 3.56 -10.07 2.57
C PRO A 101 2.76 -9.54 1.38
N HIS A 102 1.77 -10.31 0.92
CA HIS A 102 0.82 -9.92 -0.11
C HIS A 102 -0.37 -9.13 0.45
N ILE A 103 -0.49 -8.98 1.76
CA ILE A 103 -1.53 -8.21 2.44
C ILE A 103 -0.96 -6.86 2.87
N LEU A 104 -1.53 -5.78 2.33
CA LEU A 104 -1.18 -4.39 2.62
C LEU A 104 -2.29 -3.77 3.48
N LEU A 105 -1.94 -3.07 4.56
CA LEU A 105 -2.88 -2.48 5.49
C LEU A 105 -3.00 -0.97 5.27
N PHE A 106 -4.24 -0.53 5.05
CA PHE A 106 -4.56 0.86 4.78
C PHE A 106 -5.44 1.44 5.88
N LYS A 107 -5.23 2.72 6.18
CA LYS A 107 -6.08 3.50 7.07
C LYS A 107 -6.36 4.88 6.49
N ARG A 108 -7.46 5.51 6.87
CA ARG A 108 -7.76 6.92 6.57
C ARG A 108 -8.51 7.57 7.75
N PRO A 109 -8.30 8.86 8.03
CA PRO A 109 -9.06 9.56 9.06
C PRO A 109 -10.57 9.54 8.78
N ILE A 110 -11.39 9.37 9.81
CA ILE A 110 -12.84 9.55 9.69
C ILE A 110 -13.13 11.00 9.32
N GLY A 111 -14.06 11.21 8.38
CA GLY A 111 -14.42 12.54 7.90
C GLY A 111 -13.35 13.20 7.01
N TYR A 112 -12.40 12.43 6.47
CA TYR A 112 -11.40 12.95 5.52
C TYR A 112 -12.02 13.84 4.44
N GLN A 113 -11.52 15.07 4.34
CA GLN A 113 -11.84 16.00 3.27
C GLN A 113 -10.62 16.16 2.37
N PRO A 114 -10.75 16.00 1.04
CA PRO A 114 -9.65 16.30 0.14
C PRO A 114 -9.26 17.78 0.23
N PRO A 115 -7.98 18.12 0.06
CA PRO A 115 -7.54 19.52 0.03
C PRO A 115 -8.35 20.32 -1.01
N ALA A 116 -8.83 21.50 -0.62
CA ALA A 116 -9.40 22.45 -1.58
C ALA A 116 -8.29 22.94 -2.51
N HIS A 117 -8.55 22.89 -3.81
CA HIS A 117 -7.64 23.39 -4.86
C HIS A 117 -7.58 24.92 -4.89
#